data_AF-A0A2T3ITQ2-F1
#
_entry.id   AF-A0A2T3ITQ2-F1
#
_cell.length_a   1.000
_cell.length_b   1.000
_cell.length_c   1.000
_cell.angle_alpha   90.00
_cell.angle_beta   90.00
_cell.angle_gamma   90.00
#
_symmetry.space_group_name_H-M   'P 1'
#
loop_
_entity.id
_entity.type
_entity.pdbx_description
1 polymer ?
#
loop_
_entity_poly.entity_id
_entity_poly.type
_entity_poly.pdbx_seq_one_letter_code
_entity_poly.pdbx_strand_id
1 'polypeptide(L)'
;MCATTLQNCHGQVLYFDVADLLLHTDYLNELPDLRNVVRNSLTVSKARFIERVTLDPAGIKLLKEFSQKSNVLLYPLASVFNRDFLIKQGLDADCLALDMPLHRRFNDSNQIRQMLAHAYAVKADWRVVGNLVQYDMQLSDFAVRYIKMNDSASGVTKNLIKRISDSFQSQKN
;
A
#
# COMPACT_ATOMS: atom_id res chain seq x y z
N MET A 1 10.11 -35.17 7.59
CA MET A 1 10.60 -33.94 8.25
C MET A 1 11.09 -32.99 7.18
N CYS A 2 10.32 -31.96 6.85
CA CYS A 2 10.84 -30.80 6.13
C CYS A 2 10.60 -29.63 7.06
N ALA A 3 11.68 -29.17 7.68
CA ALA A 3 11.68 -27.91 8.41
C ALA A 3 11.33 -26.83 7.39
N THR A 4 10.10 -26.33 7.44
CA THR A 4 9.73 -25.07 6.82
C THR A 4 10.65 -24.05 7.43
N THR A 5 11.67 -23.63 6.68
CA THR A 5 12.52 -22.52 7.05
C THR A 5 11.60 -21.33 7.22
N LEU A 6 11.22 -21.05 8.47
CA LEU A 6 10.73 -19.74 8.88
C LEU A 6 11.81 -18.79 8.39
N GLN A 7 11.49 -18.10 7.29
CA GLN A 7 12.36 -17.11 6.72
C GLN A 7 12.42 -15.99 7.75
N ASN A 8 13.38 -16.11 8.67
CA ASN A 8 13.81 -15.05 9.55
C ASN A 8 14.38 -13.96 8.66
N CYS A 9 13.51 -13.09 8.17
CA CYS A 9 13.93 -11.84 7.58
C CYS A 9 13.28 -10.73 8.39
N HIS A 10 14.11 -10.02 9.15
CA HIS A 10 13.88 -8.65 9.56
C HIS A 10 13.74 -7.76 8.31
N GLY A 11 12.69 -7.98 7.53
CA GLY A 11 12.40 -7.29 6.28
C GLY A 11 11.76 -5.94 6.55
N GLN A 12 11.81 -5.06 5.57
CA GLN A 12 11.12 -3.77 5.61
C GLN A 12 9.85 -3.87 4.76
N VAL A 13 8.72 -3.39 5.29
CA VAL A 13 7.44 -3.36 4.57
C VAL A 13 6.89 -1.94 4.52
N LEU A 14 6.59 -1.46 3.32
CA LEU A 14 5.79 -0.26 3.11
C LEU A 14 4.34 -0.65 2.88
N TYR A 15 3.49 -0.27 3.84
CA TYR A 15 2.05 -0.31 3.67
C TYR A 15 1.59 0.95 2.95
N PHE A 16 0.74 0.83 1.93
CA PHE A 16 0.37 1.99 1.13
C PHE A 16 -1.10 1.99 0.70
N ASP A 17 -1.77 3.14 0.79
CA ASP A 17 -3.12 3.31 0.26
C ASP A 17 -3.08 3.41 -1.27
N VAL A 18 -3.52 2.33 -1.92
CA VAL A 18 -3.49 2.22 -3.39
C VAL A 18 -4.33 3.32 -4.04
N ALA A 19 -5.49 3.65 -3.46
CA ALA A 19 -6.39 4.63 -4.07
C ALA A 19 -5.79 6.04 -3.98
N ASP A 20 -5.29 6.44 -2.81
CA ASP A 20 -4.71 7.78 -2.66
C ASP A 20 -3.42 7.96 -3.48
N LEU A 21 -2.61 6.91 -3.60
CA LEU A 21 -1.32 7.00 -4.28
C LEU A 21 -1.43 6.86 -5.79
N LEU A 22 -2.33 6.00 -6.28
CA LEU A 22 -2.36 5.55 -7.68
C LEU A 22 -3.68 5.84 -8.40
N LEU A 23 -4.69 6.36 -7.70
CA LEU A 23 -5.92 6.94 -8.27
C LEU A 23 -6.06 8.40 -7.81
N HIS A 24 -4.94 9.11 -7.78
CA HIS A 24 -4.85 10.50 -7.35
C HIS A 24 -5.54 11.47 -8.32
N THR A 25 -5.86 12.66 -7.83
CA THR A 25 -6.66 13.66 -8.56
C THR A 25 -6.09 14.02 -9.93
N ASP A 26 -4.79 14.24 -10.04
CA ASP A 26 -4.16 14.66 -11.31
C ASP A 26 -4.32 13.56 -12.37
N TYR A 27 -4.06 12.30 -12.03
CA TYR A 27 -4.25 11.15 -12.93
C TYR A 27 -5.70 10.97 -13.35
N LEU A 28 -6.64 11.13 -12.41
CA LEU A 28 -8.08 11.03 -12.71
C LEU A 28 -8.59 12.20 -13.55
N ASN A 29 -7.98 13.38 -13.47
CA ASN A 29 -8.35 14.52 -14.31
C ASN A 29 -8.00 14.30 -15.79
N GLU A 30 -6.94 13.53 -16.06
CA GLU A 30 -6.56 13.13 -17.41
C GLU A 30 -7.46 12.02 -17.99
N LEU A 31 -8.20 11.32 -17.12
CA LEU A 31 -9.02 10.15 -17.48
C LEU A 31 -10.48 10.30 -16.97
N PRO A 32 -11.33 11.11 -17.64
CA PRO A 32 -12.70 11.38 -17.19
C PRO A 32 -13.56 10.11 -16.99
N ASP A 33 -13.40 9.10 -17.84
CA ASP A 33 -14.12 7.84 -17.73
C ASP A 33 -13.71 7.05 -16.47
N LEU A 34 -12.41 6.97 -16.20
CA LEU A 34 -11.89 6.33 -14.98
C LEU A 34 -12.34 7.10 -13.74
N ARG A 35 -12.32 8.43 -13.78
CA ARG A 35 -12.84 9.28 -12.70
C ARG A 35 -14.30 8.98 -12.40
N ASN A 36 -15.13 8.78 -13.43
CA ASN A 36 -16.52 8.37 -13.26
C ASN A 36 -16.64 6.98 -12.64
N VAL A 37 -15.80 6.03 -13.02
CA VAL A 37 -15.75 4.69 -12.39
C VAL A 37 -15.41 4.79 -10.90
N VAL A 38 -14.37 5.56 -10.55
CA VAL A 38 -13.92 5.75 -9.15
C VAL A 38 -14.99 6.44 -8.31
N ARG A 39 -15.62 7.50 -8.84
CA ARG A 39 -16.71 8.22 -8.15
C ARG A 39 -17.93 7.33 -7.86
N ASN A 40 -18.19 6.36 -8.74
CA ASN A 40 -19.32 5.44 -8.61
C ASN A 40 -18.91 4.09 -7.98
N SER A 41 -17.74 3.99 -7.35
CA SER A 41 -17.23 2.74 -6.77
C SER A 41 -18.16 2.11 -5.73
N LEU A 42 -18.94 2.91 -5.00
CA LEU A 42 -19.91 2.44 -4.00
C LEU A 42 -21.19 1.84 -4.61
N THR A 43 -21.49 2.15 -5.88
CA THR A 43 -22.73 1.70 -6.55
C THR A 43 -22.51 0.48 -7.43
N VAL A 44 -21.27 0.02 -7.58
CA VAL A 44 -20.91 -1.17 -8.36
C VAL A 44 -20.28 -2.25 -7.48
N SER A 45 -20.42 -3.52 -7.87
CA SER A 45 -19.72 -4.61 -7.19
C SER A 45 -18.19 -4.42 -7.27
N LYS A 46 -17.45 -4.86 -6.24
CA LYS A 46 -15.98 -4.84 -6.23
C LYS A 46 -15.34 -5.49 -7.47
N ALA A 47 -15.91 -6.59 -7.97
CA ALA A 47 -15.42 -7.26 -9.18
C ALA A 47 -15.50 -6.34 -10.41
N ARG A 48 -16.68 -5.78 -10.70
CA ARG A 48 -16.87 -4.80 -11.78
C ARG A 48 -16.03 -3.53 -11.62
N PHE A 49 -15.80 -3.08 -10.39
CA PHE A 49 -14.91 -1.95 -10.13
C PHE A 49 -13.49 -2.30 -10.58
N ILE A 50 -12.95 -3.43 -10.12
CA ILE A 50 -11.60 -3.89 -10.44
C ILE A 50 -11.38 -4.14 -11.94
N GLU A 51 -12.40 -4.64 -12.65
CA GLU A 51 -12.33 -4.84 -14.10
C GLU A 51 -12.18 -3.55 -14.91
N ARG A 52 -12.59 -2.41 -14.35
CA ARG A 52 -12.65 -1.12 -15.06
C ARG A 52 -11.63 -0.11 -14.58
N VAL A 53 -10.82 -0.47 -13.59
CA VAL A 53 -9.83 0.41 -12.96
C VAL A 53 -8.44 0.11 -13.49
N THR A 54 -7.75 1.18 -13.89
CA THR A 54 -6.31 1.18 -14.16
C THR A 54 -5.62 2.11 -13.18
N LEU A 55 -4.47 1.69 -12.67
CA LEU A 55 -3.66 2.48 -11.74
C LEU A 55 -2.68 3.39 -12.51
N ASP A 56 -2.26 4.50 -11.90
CA ASP A 56 -1.23 5.38 -12.48
C ASP A 56 0.07 4.60 -12.77
N PRO A 57 0.44 4.41 -14.05
CA PRO A 57 1.62 3.65 -14.42
C PRO A 57 2.94 4.34 -14.01
N ALA A 58 2.95 5.67 -13.91
CA ALA A 58 4.14 6.41 -13.48
C ALA A 58 4.41 6.15 -11.98
N GLY A 59 3.36 6.18 -11.16
CA GLY A 59 3.44 5.84 -9.75
C GLY A 59 3.81 4.37 -9.50
N ILE A 60 3.23 3.44 -10.26
CA ILE A 60 3.62 2.02 -10.22
C ILE A 60 5.12 1.85 -10.48
N LYS A 61 5.64 2.50 -11.52
CA LYS A 61 7.06 2.43 -11.86
C LYS A 61 7.94 2.95 -10.71
N LEU A 62 7.58 4.07 -10.11
CA LEU A 62 8.33 4.65 -8.99
C LEU A 62 8.31 3.75 -7.75
N LEU A 63 7.17 3.15 -7.41
CA LEU A 63 7.05 2.21 -6.30
C LEU A 63 7.88 0.95 -6.53
N LYS A 64 7.83 0.38 -7.74
CA LYS A 64 8.64 -0.78 -8.15
C LYS A 64 10.14 -0.48 -8.04
N GLU A 65 10.59 0.62 -8.62
CA GLU A 65 11.99 1.01 -8.55
C GLU A 65 12.46 1.23 -7.11
N PHE A 66 11.63 1.85 -6.27
CA PHE A 66 11.91 2.03 -4.84
C PHE A 66 12.05 0.68 -4.14
N SER A 67 11.08 -0.22 -4.31
CA SER A 67 11.06 -1.54 -3.68
C SER A 67 12.35 -2.32 -3.98
N GLN A 68 12.74 -2.37 -5.25
CA GLN A 68 13.95 -3.05 -5.71
C GLN A 68 15.24 -2.41 -5.18
N LYS A 69 15.34 -1.08 -5.20
CA LYS A 69 16.55 -0.36 -4.77
C LYS A 69 16.75 -0.38 -3.25
N SER A 70 15.66 -0.33 -2.48
CA SER A 70 15.71 -0.24 -1.02
C SER A 70 15.50 -1.57 -0.32
N ASN A 71 15.22 -2.66 -1.04
CA ASN A 71 14.87 -3.96 -0.48
C ASN A 71 13.68 -3.86 0.51
N VAL A 72 12.67 -3.08 0.12
CA VAL A 72 11.44 -2.85 0.89
C VAL A 72 10.28 -3.48 0.15
N LEU A 73 9.56 -4.40 0.80
CA LEU A 73 8.38 -5.01 0.22
C LEU A 73 7.17 -4.06 0.32
N LEU A 74 6.31 -4.10 -0.69
CA LEU A 74 5.09 -3.30 -0.77
C LEU A 74 3.89 -4.14 -0.32
N TYR A 75 2.98 -3.54 0.44
CA TYR A 75 1.72 -4.18 0.83
C TYR A 75 0.55 -3.19 0.73
N PRO A 76 -0.50 -3.49 -0.05
CA PRO A 76 -1.63 -2.58 -0.20
C PRO A 76 -2.45 -2.48 1.09
N LEU A 77 -2.80 -1.24 1.45
CA LEU A 77 -3.97 -1.00 2.29
C LEU A 77 -5.22 -1.21 1.41
N ALA A 78 -6.27 -1.75 2.02
CA ALA A 78 -7.53 -2.13 1.39
C ALA A 78 -7.53 -3.45 0.61
N SER A 79 -8.47 -4.32 0.98
CA SER A 79 -8.68 -5.63 0.36
C SER A 79 -9.10 -5.63 -1.12
N VAL A 80 -9.49 -4.48 -1.68
CA VAL A 80 -10.06 -4.43 -3.04
C VAL A 80 -8.95 -4.59 -4.10
N PHE A 81 -7.77 -4.04 -3.84
CA PHE A 81 -6.60 -4.13 -4.73
C PHE A 81 -5.66 -5.24 -4.27
N ASN A 82 -6.04 -6.49 -4.53
CA ASN A 82 -5.25 -7.64 -4.11
C ASN A 82 -3.92 -7.77 -4.87
N ARG A 83 -3.08 -8.68 -4.41
CA ARG A 83 -1.76 -8.98 -4.98
C ARG A 83 -1.82 -9.24 -6.49
N ASP A 84 -2.74 -10.09 -6.94
CA ASP A 84 -2.87 -10.45 -8.36
C ASP A 84 -3.26 -9.25 -9.22
N PHE A 85 -4.13 -8.38 -8.72
CA PHE A 85 -4.47 -7.13 -9.38
C PHE A 85 -3.24 -6.25 -9.53
N LEU A 86 -2.49 -6.03 -8.45
CA LEU A 86 -1.28 -5.19 -8.47
C LEU A 86 -0.21 -5.72 -9.43
N ILE A 87 -0.04 -7.04 -9.52
CA ILE A 87 0.86 -7.66 -10.50
C ILE A 87 0.40 -7.35 -11.93
N LYS A 88 -0.89 -7.48 -12.21
CA LYS A 88 -1.46 -7.12 -13.52
C LYS A 88 -1.29 -5.65 -13.86
N GLN A 89 -1.22 -4.76 -12.86
CA GLN A 89 -0.98 -3.33 -13.04
C GLN A 89 0.52 -2.99 -13.23
N GLY A 90 1.44 -3.94 -13.08
CA GLY A 90 2.86 -3.78 -13.39
C GLY A 90 3.83 -3.82 -12.21
N LEU A 91 3.37 -4.14 -10.99
CA LEU A 91 4.28 -4.48 -9.90
C LEU A 91 4.82 -5.90 -10.08
N ASP A 92 6.10 -6.11 -9.75
CA ASP A 92 6.66 -7.46 -9.76
C ASP A 92 6.24 -8.22 -8.50
N ALA A 93 6.09 -9.54 -8.61
CA ALA A 93 5.69 -10.37 -7.48
C ALA A 93 6.71 -10.33 -6.33
N ASP A 94 7.99 -10.22 -6.63
CA ASP A 94 9.06 -10.12 -5.63
C ASP A 94 9.07 -8.78 -4.87
N CYS A 95 8.47 -7.73 -5.43
CA CYS A 95 8.31 -6.43 -4.79
C CYS A 95 7.15 -6.41 -3.78
N LEU A 96 6.27 -7.41 -3.81
CA LEU A 96 5.07 -7.47 -2.98
C LEU A 96 5.27 -8.40 -1.78
N ALA A 97 4.91 -7.95 -0.58
CA ALA A 97 4.84 -8.81 0.60
C ALA A 97 3.76 -9.90 0.42
N LEU A 98 4.00 -11.07 1.01
CA LEU A 98 3.07 -12.19 0.96
C LEU A 98 1.88 -11.95 1.89
N ASP A 99 0.69 -12.38 1.47
CA ASP A 99 -0.46 -12.40 2.37
C ASP A 99 -0.27 -13.43 3.48
N MET A 100 -0.48 -12.99 4.73
CA MET A 100 -0.43 -13.86 5.89
C MET A 100 -1.83 -14.38 6.26
N PRO A 101 -1.94 -15.64 6.73
CA PRO A 101 -3.19 -16.15 7.28
C PRO A 101 -3.49 -15.49 8.63
N LEU A 102 -4.16 -14.33 8.59
CA LEU A 102 -4.52 -13.56 9.77
C LEU A 102 -5.83 -14.10 10.38
N HIS A 103 -5.81 -14.37 11.68
CA HIS A 103 -7.03 -14.70 12.43
C HIS A 103 -7.85 -13.43 12.61
N ARG A 104 -8.77 -13.18 11.69
CA ARG A 104 -9.66 -12.02 11.72
C ARG A 104 -10.81 -12.29 12.68
N ARG A 105 -11.12 -11.33 13.54
CA ARG A 105 -12.42 -11.34 14.23
C ARG A 105 -13.51 -11.13 13.19
N PHE A 106 -14.65 -11.77 13.38
CA PHE A 106 -15.82 -11.58 12.53
C PHE A 106 -16.15 -10.08 12.46
N ASN A 107 -16.35 -9.56 11.25
CA ASN A 107 -16.62 -8.14 10.97
C ASN A 107 -15.46 -7.14 11.17
N ASP A 108 -14.19 -7.58 11.31
CA ASP A 108 -13.06 -6.65 11.35
C ASP A 108 -12.65 -6.15 9.95
N SER A 109 -13.29 -5.07 9.52
CA SER A 109 -13.05 -4.40 8.24
C SER A 109 -12.04 -3.24 8.31
N ASN A 110 -11.51 -2.93 9.50
CA ASN A 110 -10.59 -1.81 9.67
C ASN A 110 -9.22 -2.18 9.07
N GLN A 111 -8.83 -1.44 8.02
CA GLN A 111 -7.63 -1.74 7.25
C GLN A 111 -6.35 -1.54 8.05
N ILE A 112 -6.34 -0.62 9.01
CA ILE A 112 -5.17 -0.37 9.85
C ILE A 112 -4.98 -1.51 10.85
N ARG A 113 -6.06 -2.05 11.42
CA ARG A 113 -5.97 -3.25 12.25
C ARG A 113 -5.46 -4.46 11.45
N GLN A 114 -5.90 -4.61 10.21
CA GLN A 114 -5.39 -5.66 9.31
C GLN A 114 -3.90 -5.46 8.99
N MET A 115 -3.49 -4.23 8.70
CA MET A 115 -2.09 -3.85 8.50
C MET A 115 -1.23 -4.18 9.73
N LEU A 116 -1.66 -3.79 10.93
CA LEU A 116 -0.92 -4.05 12.16
C LEU A 116 -0.81 -5.56 12.46
N ALA A 117 -1.89 -6.32 12.24
CA ALA A 117 -1.87 -7.77 12.37
C ALA A 117 -0.92 -8.42 11.36
N HIS A 118 -0.90 -7.93 10.12
CA HIS A 118 0.06 -8.35 9.09
C HIS A 118 1.50 -8.06 9.53
N ALA A 119 1.80 -6.81 9.91
CA ALA A 119 3.11 -6.36 10.34
C ALA A 119 3.65 -7.19 11.52
N TYR A 120 2.78 -7.49 12.49
CA TYR A 120 3.12 -8.35 13.62
C TYR A 120 3.43 -9.79 13.18
N ALA A 121 2.62 -10.36 12.28
CA ALA A 121 2.82 -11.71 11.78
C ALA A 121 4.13 -11.87 10.98
N VAL A 122 4.50 -10.87 10.17
CA VAL A 122 5.74 -10.91 9.37
C VAL A 122 6.98 -10.44 10.13
N LYS A 123 6.84 -9.90 11.35
CA LYS A 123 7.95 -9.36 12.17
C LYS A 123 8.84 -8.35 11.42
N ALA A 124 8.24 -7.54 10.55
CA ALA A 124 8.94 -6.56 9.73
C ALA A 124 9.09 -5.21 10.43
N ASP A 125 10.15 -4.45 10.10
CA ASP A 125 10.09 -3.00 10.29
C ASP A 125 9.18 -2.41 9.21
N TRP A 126 8.32 -1.47 9.58
CA TRP A 126 7.29 -1.02 8.67
C TRP A 126 7.02 0.47 8.73
N ARG A 127 6.60 0.98 7.58
CA ARG A 127 6.09 2.34 7.37
C ARG A 127 4.75 2.27 6.67
N VAL A 128 3.96 3.32 6.82
CA VAL A 128 2.65 3.43 6.18
C VAL A 128 2.51 4.79 5.51
N VAL A 129 1.97 4.82 4.29
CA VAL A 129 1.73 6.03 3.50
C VAL A 129 0.33 6.00 2.89
N GLY A 130 -0.35 7.14 2.90
CA GLY A 130 -1.73 7.28 2.42
C GLY A 130 -2.57 8.19 3.31
N ASN A 131 -3.87 8.31 3.03
CA ASN A 131 -4.81 9.06 3.84
C ASN A 131 -5.37 8.19 4.96
N LEU A 132 -4.68 8.22 6.10
CA LEU A 132 -5.07 7.43 7.26
C LEU A 132 -6.13 8.09 8.15
N VAL A 133 -6.49 9.34 7.86
CA VAL A 133 -7.41 10.15 8.70
C VAL A 133 -8.80 9.51 8.79
N GLN A 134 -9.18 8.73 7.79
CA GLN A 134 -10.47 8.04 7.71
C GLN A 134 -10.62 6.82 8.63
N TYR A 135 -9.55 6.36 9.29
CA TYR A 135 -9.57 5.09 10.03
C TYR A 135 -9.78 5.21 11.55
N ASP A 136 -10.30 6.34 12.02
CA ASP A 136 -10.62 6.64 13.44
C ASP A 136 -9.51 6.18 14.40
N MET A 137 -8.31 6.70 14.17
CA MET A 137 -7.11 6.29 14.89
C MET A 137 -6.26 7.50 15.25
N GLN A 138 -5.67 7.48 16.45
CA GLN A 138 -4.72 8.51 16.84
C GLN A 138 -3.42 8.29 16.06
N LEU A 139 -3.19 9.12 15.04
CA LEU A 139 -1.98 9.07 14.21
C LEU A 139 -0.69 9.24 15.04
N SER A 140 -0.79 9.79 16.26
CA SER A 140 0.30 9.83 17.23
C SER A 140 0.85 8.44 17.57
N ASP A 141 0.00 7.41 17.53
CA ASP A 141 0.40 6.01 17.79
C ASP A 141 1.31 5.45 16.69
N PHE A 142 1.31 6.09 15.51
CA PHE A 142 2.14 5.72 14.37
C PHE A 142 3.46 6.49 14.29
N ALA A 143 3.68 7.51 15.13
CA ALA A 143 4.91 8.29 15.23
C ALA A 143 5.70 8.39 13.89
N VAL A 144 6.99 8.04 13.92
CA VAL A 144 7.91 8.01 12.74
C VAL A 144 7.55 6.97 11.67
N ARG A 145 6.49 6.18 11.86
CA ARG A 145 6.05 5.13 10.93
C ARG A 145 5.04 5.62 9.91
N TYR A 146 4.26 6.66 10.22
CA TYR A 146 3.32 7.25 9.28
C TYR A 146 3.97 8.36 8.45
N ILE A 147 3.92 8.21 7.13
CA ILE A 147 4.44 9.17 6.16
C ILE A 147 3.23 9.91 5.56
N LYS A 148 2.97 11.11 6.07
CA LYS A 148 1.88 11.95 5.58
C LYS A 148 2.15 12.40 4.13
N MET A 149 1.15 12.25 3.25
CA MET A 149 1.18 12.89 1.94
C MET A 149 0.95 14.40 2.11
N ASN A 150 1.90 15.20 1.63
CA ASN A 150 1.77 16.67 1.69
C ASN A 150 0.87 17.19 0.56
N ASP A 151 0.83 16.45 -0.54
CA ASP A 151 -0.01 16.72 -1.69
C ASP A 151 -0.63 15.39 -2.13
N SER A 152 -1.93 15.23 -1.88
CA SER A 152 -2.69 14.05 -2.31
C SER A 152 -3.13 14.16 -3.78
N ALA A 153 -2.93 15.31 -4.44
CA ALA A 153 -3.33 15.47 -5.83
C ALA A 153 -2.38 14.77 -6.79
N SER A 154 -1.07 14.72 -6.48
CA SER A 154 -0.03 14.23 -7.39
C SER A 154 0.48 12.80 -7.13
N GLY A 155 -0.18 12.04 -6.25
CA GLY A 155 0.11 10.61 -6.04
C GLY A 155 1.56 10.29 -5.66
N VAL A 156 2.16 9.30 -6.33
CA VAL A 156 3.55 8.87 -6.08
C VAL A 156 4.54 9.78 -6.82
N THR A 157 5.26 10.61 -6.07
CA THR A 157 6.30 11.48 -6.61
C THR A 157 7.70 11.05 -6.17
N LYS A 158 8.75 11.49 -6.89
CA LYS A 158 10.14 11.28 -6.46
C LYS A 158 10.43 11.83 -5.06
N ASN A 159 9.82 12.96 -4.69
CA ASN A 159 9.95 13.54 -3.36
C ASN A 159 9.29 12.65 -2.29
N LEU A 160 8.11 12.09 -2.59
CA LEU A 160 7.47 11.12 -1.70
C LEU A 160 8.35 9.88 -1.50
N ILE A 161 8.87 9.30 -2.59
CA ILE A 161 9.80 8.16 -2.53
C ILE A 161 11.01 8.48 -1.66
N LYS A 162 11.63 9.65 -1.84
CA LYS A 162 12.77 10.07 -1.01
C LYS A 162 12.41 10.07 0.48
N ARG A 163 11.27 10.65 0.86
CA ARG A 163 10.81 10.70 2.25
C ARG A 163 10.55 9.30 2.80
N ILE A 164 9.99 8.40 1.98
CA ILE A 164 9.81 6.99 2.34
C ILE A 164 11.16 6.34 2.61
N SER A 165 12.12 6.44 1.69
CA SER A 165 13.48 5.90 1.86
C SER A 165 14.15 6.44 3.12
N ASP A 166 14.13 7.76 3.34
CA ASP A 166 14.75 8.40 4.51
C ASP A 166 14.15 7.82 5.81
N SER A 167 12.83 7.59 5.87
CA SER A 167 12.14 7.08 7.06
C SER A 167 12.56 5.66 7.48
N PHE A 168 13.03 4.84 6.53
CA PHE A 168 13.57 3.50 6.82
C PHE A 168 15.05 3.53 7.22
N GLN A 169 15.76 4.64 7.00
CA GLN A 169 17.16 4.83 7.36
C GLN A 169 17.33 5.48 8.74
N SER A 170 16.42 6.37 9.14
CA SER A 170 16.50 7.13 10.41
C SER A 170 16.41 6.30 11.69
N GLN A 171 16.24 4.98 11.62
CA GLN A 171 16.20 4.09 12.80
C GLN A 171 17.47 3.23 12.98
N LYS A 172 18.53 3.50 12.21
CA LYS A 172 19.82 2.79 12.31
C LYS A 172 20.90 3.51 13.13
N ASN A 173 20.59 4.63 13.79
CA ASN A 173 21.51 5.42 14.60
C ASN A 173 21.10 5.42 16.06
#